data_AF-A0A378LGI9-F1
#
_entry.id   AF-A0A378LGI9-F1
#
_cell.length_a   1.000
_cell.length_b   1.000
_cell.length_c   1.000
_cell.angle_alpha   90.00
_cell.angle_beta   90.00
_cell.angle_gamma   90.00
#
_symmetry.space_group_name_H-M   'P 1'
#
loop_
_entity.id
_entity.type
_entity.pdbx_description
1 polymer ?
#
loop_
_entity_poly.entity_id
_entity_poly.type
_entity_poly.pdbx_seq_one_letter_code
_entity_poly.pdbx_strand_id
1 'polypeptide(L)'
;MGSRVNHQLKTRQFEALNDVHIPDFVSENYCYTPLEVKAGDALLFHGNFVHCSPINNSSYSRKALSFQFIETLGVNYPKSNWLQPPNHVYIDLNR
;
A
#
# COMPACT_ATOMS: atom_id res chain seq x y z
N MET A 1 -9.29 2.48 -2.92
CA MET A 1 -9.03 2.45 -4.37
C MET A 1 -8.90 1.00 -4.80
N GLY A 2 -9.73 0.56 -5.74
CA GLY A 2 -9.71 -0.79 -6.29
C GLY A 2 -8.79 -0.78 -7.48
N SER A 3 -7.94 -1.79 -7.63
CA SER A 3 -7.02 -1.86 -8.76
C SER A 3 -7.37 -3.09 -9.59
N ARG A 4 -7.70 -2.88 -10.86
CA ARG A 4 -8.00 -3.93 -11.83
C ARG A 4 -6.94 -3.91 -12.91
N VAL A 5 -6.33 -5.07 -13.17
CA VAL A 5 -5.39 -5.21 -14.29
C VAL A 5 -6.22 -5.52 -15.54
N ASN A 6 -6.15 -4.64 -16.53
CA ASN A 6 -6.67 -4.93 -17.85
C ASN A 6 -5.65 -5.82 -18.57
N HIS A 7 -5.94 -7.12 -18.65
CA HIS A 7 -5.03 -8.10 -19.25
C HIS A 7 -4.83 -7.92 -20.76
N GLN A 8 -5.78 -7.30 -21.47
CA GLN A 8 -5.66 -7.04 -22.90
C GLN A 8 -4.74 -5.84 -23.18
N LEU A 9 -4.92 -4.76 -22.43
CA LEU A 9 -4.16 -3.52 -22.58
C LEU A 9 -2.84 -3.54 -21.80
N LYS A 10 -2.63 -4.53 -20.91
CA LYS A 10 -1.52 -4.58 -19.95
C LYS A 10 -1.42 -3.31 -19.10
N THR A 11 -2.54 -2.64 -18.88
CA THR A 11 -2.64 -1.44 -18.06
C THR A 11 -3.32 -1.75 -16.74
N ARG A 12 -2.94 -1.03 -15.69
CA ARG A 12 -3.60 -1.10 -14.39
C ARG A 12 -4.59 0.05 -14.32
N GLN A 13 -5.88 -0.29 -14.22
CA GLN A 13 -6.95 0.67 -14.01
C GLN A 13 -7.23 0.76 -12.53
N PHE A 14 -7.55 1.98 -12.07
CA PHE A 14 -7.91 2.23 -10.69
C PHE A 14 -9.32 2.79 -10.63
N GLU A 15 -10.14 2.20 -9.78
CA GLU A 15 -11.50 2.63 -9.51
C GLU A 15 -11.53 3.23 -8.10
N ALA A 16 -12.16 4.41 -7.98
CA ALA A 16 -12.50 4.95 -6.67
C ALA A 16 -13.53 3.99 -6.04
N LEU A 17 -13.18 3.41 -4.90
CA LEU A 17 -14.09 2.52 -4.17
C LEU A 17 -14.97 3.28 -3.19
N ASN A 18 -14.52 4.46 -2.77
CA ASN A 18 -15.15 5.32 -1.76
C ASN A 18 -15.00 6.79 -2.19
N ASP A 19 -15.78 7.68 -1.58
CA ASP A 19 -15.73 9.14 -1.80
C ASP A 19 -14.50 9.83 -1.18
N VAL A 20 -13.43 9.07 -0.91
CA VAL A 20 -12.19 9.61 -0.34
C VAL A 20 -11.40 10.30 -1.46
N HIS A 21 -11.26 11.62 -1.35
CA HIS A 21 -10.36 12.37 -2.21
C HIS A 21 -8.90 12.05 -1.85
N ILE A 22 -8.15 11.55 -2.83
CA ILE A 22 -6.70 11.30 -2.74
C ILE A 22 -6.03 12.34 -3.62
N PRO A 23 -5.17 13.24 -3.07
CA PRO A 23 -4.53 14.29 -3.86
C PRO A 23 -3.67 13.70 -4.98
N ASP A 24 -3.73 14.26 -6.19
CA ASP A 24 -2.88 13.79 -7.28
C ASP A 24 -1.42 14.18 -7.01
N PHE A 25 -0.49 13.23 -7.14
CA PHE A 25 0.90 13.51 -6.81
C PHE A 25 1.55 14.52 -7.77
N VAL A 26 1.11 14.62 -9.03
CA VAL A 26 1.72 15.52 -10.02
C VAL A 26 1.21 16.95 -9.83
N SER A 27 -0.10 17.14 -9.69
CA SER A 27 -0.70 18.48 -9.54
C SER A 27 -0.80 18.98 -8.10
N GLU A 28 -0.81 18.08 -7.12
CA GLU A 28 -1.07 18.38 -5.70
C GLU A 28 0.04 17.85 -4.78
N ASN A 29 1.29 17.85 -5.25
CA ASN A 29 2.44 17.41 -4.46
C ASN A 29 2.60 18.16 -3.12
N TYR A 30 2.08 19.39 -3.02
CA TYR A 30 2.13 20.23 -1.83
C TYR A 30 1.31 19.66 -0.66
N CYS A 31 0.39 18.72 -0.92
CA CYS A 31 -0.34 17.97 0.09
C CYS A 31 0.50 16.87 0.75
N TYR A 32 1.72 16.60 0.25
CA TYR A 32 2.58 15.52 0.70
C TYR A 32 3.85 16.03 1.38
N THR A 33 4.28 15.32 2.42
CA THR A 33 5.58 15.57 3.09
C THR A 33 6.53 14.40 2.82
N PRO A 34 7.74 14.63 2.27
CA PRO A 34 8.72 13.58 2.06
C PRO A 34 9.20 12.97 3.39
N LEU A 35 9.28 11.63 3.43
CA LEU A 35 9.83 10.89 4.56
C LEU A 35 11.15 10.20 4.13
N GLU A 36 12.26 10.92 4.27
CA GLU A 36 13.59 10.40 3.94
C GLU A 36 14.14 9.57 5.12
N VAL A 37 14.73 8.42 4.77
CA VAL A 37 15.24 7.45 5.75
C VAL A 37 16.55 6.85 5.27
N LYS A 38 17.35 6.33 6.21
CA LYS A 38 18.59 5.60 5.91
C LYS A 38 18.32 4.09 5.81
N ALA A 39 19.27 3.37 5.23
CA ALA A 39 19.21 1.91 5.20
C ALA A 39 19.21 1.35 6.64
N GLY A 40 18.19 0.54 6.96
CA GLY A 40 17.98 -0.03 8.30
C GLY A 40 16.88 0.65 9.10
N ASP A 41 16.46 1.86 8.72
CA ASP A 41 15.31 2.53 9.33
C ASP A 41 14.00 1.85 8.91
N ALA A 42 12.97 1.97 9.75
CA ALA A 42 11.64 1.46 9.49
C ALA A 42 10.59 2.57 9.61
N LEU A 43 9.60 2.55 8.72
CA LEU A 43 8.43 3.40 8.79
C LEU A 43 7.22 2.53 9.14
N LEU A 44 6.41 2.98 10.10
CA LEU A 44 5.17 2.33 10.48
C LEU A 44 3.99 3.24 10.11
N PHE A 45 3.10 2.72 9.29
CA PHE A 45 1.92 3.43 8.83
C PHE A 45 0.64 2.81 9.39
N HIS A 46 -0.31 3.65 9.76
CA HIS A 46 -1.67 3.23 10.00
C HIS A 46 -2.31 2.76 8.69
N GLY A 47 -3.22 1.78 8.73
CA GLY A 47 -3.83 1.19 7.52
C GLY A 47 -4.58 2.17 6.60
N ASN A 48 -5.02 3.31 7.16
CA ASN A 48 -5.70 4.38 6.41
C ASN A 48 -4.77 5.57 6.07
N PHE A 49 -3.47 5.48 6.35
CA PHE A 49 -2.53 6.56 6.06
C PHE A 49 -2.32 6.70 4.56
N VAL A 50 -2.63 7.86 4.00
CA VAL A 50 -2.42 8.15 2.58
C VAL A 50 -0.92 8.33 2.33
N HIS A 51 -0.36 7.49 1.48
CA HIS A 51 1.05 7.52 1.13
C HIS A 51 1.23 7.17 -0.34
N CYS A 52 2.31 7.68 -0.93
CA CYS A 52 2.73 7.35 -2.28
C CYS A 52 4.26 7.36 -2.37
N SER A 53 4.79 6.78 -3.44
CA SER A 53 6.22 6.85 -3.74
C SER A 53 6.40 7.27 -5.19
N PRO A 54 7.06 8.40 -5.48
CA PRO A 54 7.31 8.81 -6.85
C PRO A 54 8.27 7.87 -7.56
N ILE A 55 8.27 7.98 -8.89
CA ILE A 55 9.22 7.31 -9.77
C ILE A 55 10.66 7.62 -9.34
N ASN A 56 11.50 6.59 -9.30
CA ASN A 56 12.90 6.75 -9.00
C ASN A 56 13.66 7.15 -10.28
N ASN A 57 14.08 8.41 -10.34
CA ASN A 57 14.85 8.97 -11.47
C ASN A 57 16.37 8.83 -11.29
N SER A 58 16.84 8.21 -10.20
CA SER A 58 18.26 8.00 -9.96
C SER A 58 18.77 6.71 -10.64
N SER A 59 20.09 6.59 -10.75
CA SER A 59 20.77 5.36 -11.20
C SER A 59 20.86 4.26 -10.13
N TYR A 60 20.41 4.53 -8.90
CA TYR A 60 20.52 3.61 -7.77
C TYR A 60 19.18 2.97 -7.42
N SER A 61 19.18 1.71 -7.01
CA SER A 61 17.97 1.01 -6.57
C SER A 61 17.51 1.49 -5.20
N ARG A 62 16.20 1.78 -5.03
CA ARG A 62 15.56 2.05 -3.72
C ARG A 62 14.87 0.79 -3.20
N LYS A 63 15.67 -0.16 -2.68
CA LYS A 63 15.15 -1.44 -2.14
C LYS A 63 14.46 -1.21 -0.80
N ALA A 64 13.31 -1.84 -0.59
CA ALA A 64 12.57 -1.81 0.66
C ALA A 64 11.90 -3.16 0.90
N LEU A 65 11.68 -3.50 2.18
CA LEU A 65 10.90 -4.65 2.61
C LEU A 65 9.66 -4.13 3.32
N SER A 66 8.48 -4.61 2.93
CA SER A 66 7.22 -4.21 3.56
C SER A 66 6.50 -5.42 4.15
N PHE A 67 5.98 -5.23 5.36
CA PHE A 67 5.12 -6.18 6.04
C PHE A 67 3.77 -5.52 6.28
N GLN A 68 2.69 -6.28 6.18
CA GLN A 68 1.35 -5.82 6.53
C GLN A 68 0.85 -6.69 7.68
N PHE A 69 0.55 -6.04 8.80
CA PHE A 69 0.01 -6.68 9.98
C PHE A 69 -1.49 -6.42 10.04
N ILE A 70 -2.25 -7.46 10.38
CA ILE A 70 -3.69 -7.38 10.59
C ILE A 70 -4.00 -7.97 11.95
N GLU A 71 -4.93 -7.36 12.68
CA GLU A 71 -5.55 -8.01 13.83
C GLU A 71 -6.39 -9.19 13.33
N THR A 72 -6.40 -10.28 14.09
CA THR A 72 -7.20 -11.49 13.78
C THR A 72 -8.08 -11.92 14.95
N LEU A 73 -7.80 -11.44 16.16
CA LEU A 73 -8.58 -11.71 17.34
C LEU A 73 -9.83 -10.82 17.38
N GLY A 74 -11.01 -11.45 17.33
CA GLY A 74 -12.29 -10.75 17.51
C GLY A 74 -12.67 -9.82 16.36
N VAL A 75 -12.01 -9.92 15.20
CA VAL A 75 -12.29 -9.07 14.04
C VAL A 75 -12.76 -9.89 12.84
N ASN A 76 -13.75 -9.36 12.12
CA ASN A 76 -14.26 -9.96 10.90
C ASN A 76 -13.45 -9.44 9.70
N TYR A 77 -12.59 -10.29 9.14
CA TYR A 77 -11.86 -9.93 7.93
C TYR A 77 -12.81 -9.86 6.72
N PRO A 78 -12.94 -8.71 6.03
CA PRO A 78 -13.92 -8.53 4.96
C PRO A 78 -13.71 -9.50 3.79
N LYS A 79 -14.77 -10.20 3.37
CA LYS A 79 -14.76 -11.08 2.19
C LYS A 79 -14.53 -10.34 0.87
N SER A 80 -14.71 -9.02 0.87
CA SER A 80 -14.45 -8.14 -0.26
C SER A 80 -12.97 -7.82 -0.45
N ASN A 81 -12.11 -8.12 0.54
CA ASN A 81 -10.68 -7.90 0.39
C ASN A 81 -10.11 -8.84 -0.67
N TRP A 82 -9.21 -8.30 -1.50
CA TRP A 82 -8.59 -9.03 -2.60
C TRP A 82 -7.73 -10.22 -2.11
N LEU A 83 -7.15 -10.09 -0.91
CA LEU A 83 -6.40 -11.15 -0.23
C LEU A 83 -7.34 -11.84 0.76
N GLN A 84 -7.46 -13.17 0.72
CA GLN A 84 -8.27 -13.95 1.67
C GLN A 84 -7.44 -15.08 2.32
N PRO A 85 -7.66 -15.41 3.61
CA PRO A 85 -7.19 -16.67 4.21
C PRO A 85 -7.89 -17.88 3.55
N PRO A 86 -7.29 -19.10 3.44
CA PRO A 86 -6.10 -19.61 4.13
C PRO A 86 -4.90 -19.86 3.20
N ASN A 87 -4.87 -19.26 2.00
CA ASN A 87 -3.89 -19.62 0.98
C ASN A 87 -2.44 -19.24 1.33
N HIS A 88 -2.20 -18.41 2.35
CA HIS A 88 -0.86 -18.01 2.79
C HIS A 88 -0.78 -18.02 4.32
N VAL A 89 0.21 -18.72 4.86
CA VAL A 89 0.55 -18.79 6.28
C VAL A 89 0.82 -17.37 6.80
N TYR A 90 0.05 -16.91 7.78
CA TYR A 90 0.40 -15.70 8.52
C TYR A 90 1.55 -16.02 9.47
N ILE A 91 2.51 -15.11 9.56
CA ILE A 91 3.50 -15.14 10.64
C ILE A 91 2.76 -14.69 11.89
N ASP A 92 2.51 -15.64 12.80
CA ASP A 92 2.00 -15.35 14.14
C ASP A 92 3.12 -14.72 14.96
N LEU A 93 2.96 -13.44 15.30
CA LEU A 93 3.95 -12.67 16.04
C LEU A 93 3.87 -12.87 17.55
N ASN A 94 2.84 -13.56 18.05
CA ASN A 94 2.59 -13.75 19.48
C ASN A 94 3.03 -15.13 19.99
N ARG A 95 3.77 -15.90 19.19
CA ARG A 95 4.38 -17.18 19.58
C ARG A 95 5.83 -17.03 19.99
#